data_AF-A0A3B8MWH1-F1
#
_entry.id   AF-A0A3B8MWH1-F1
#
_cell.length_a   1.000
_cell.length_b   1.000
_cell.length_c   1.000
_cell.angle_alpha   90.00
_cell.angle_beta   90.00
_cell.angle_gamma   90.00
#
_symmetry.space_group_name_H-M   'P 1'
#
loop_
_entity.id
_entity.type
_entity.pdbx_description
1 polymer ?
#
loop_
_entity_poly.entity_id
_entity_poly.type
_entity_poly.pdbx_seq_one_letter_code
_entity_poly.pdbx_strand_id
1 'polypeptide(L)'
;STWMDFKEGIIYGQIIRPLSQVGIYVPGGTAAYPSSVLMNGIPAKVAGVERIVMVSPASKKCINPYVLVAADRIGINEIYRVGGAQAVAALAFGTESIPKVDKIVGPGNIFVAMAKRALYGHVDIDMVAGPSEVLVIADETANPKYVAADLLSQAEHDVMASSILVTTSLEVAQQVKTEIERQMEYLERKEIIEKSLKNFGAIIVVN
;
A
#
# COMPACT_ATOMS: atom_id res chain seq x y z
N SER A 1 8.00 7.38 23.36
CA SER A 1 9.18 7.03 24.19
C SER A 1 8.75 6.08 25.30
N THR A 2 9.66 5.23 25.77
CA THR A 2 9.45 4.44 26.99
C THR A 2 9.29 5.37 28.18
N TRP A 3 8.32 5.10 29.06
CA TRP A 3 8.08 5.88 30.27
C TRP A 3 7.73 4.98 31.45
N MET A 4 8.02 5.46 32.66
CA MET A 4 7.70 4.82 33.94
C MET A 4 7.25 5.90 34.92
N ASP A 5 6.29 5.57 35.77
CA ASP A 5 5.72 6.43 36.79
C ASP A 5 5.61 5.66 38.11
N PHE A 6 5.64 6.40 39.22
CA PHE A 6 5.59 5.85 40.57
C PHE A 6 4.52 6.56 41.39
N LYS A 7 3.53 5.79 41.85
CA LYS A 7 2.46 6.32 42.71
C LYS A 7 2.12 5.30 43.80
N GLU A 8 2.11 5.76 45.05
CA GLU A 8 1.69 4.98 46.23
C GLU A 8 2.42 3.61 46.36
N GLY A 9 3.70 3.54 46.03
CA GLY A 9 4.47 2.29 46.11
C GLY A 9 4.35 1.39 44.87
N ILE A 10 3.54 1.76 43.87
CA ILE A 10 3.36 1.02 42.63
C ILE A 10 4.15 1.70 41.51
N ILE A 11 4.93 0.91 40.77
CA ILE A 11 5.57 1.33 39.51
C ILE A 11 4.70 0.85 38.36
N TYR A 12 4.31 1.76 37.46
CA TYR A 12 3.66 1.42 36.20
C TYR A 12 4.29 2.21 35.06
N GLY A 13 4.18 1.71 33.83
CA GLY A 13 4.80 2.34 32.68
C GLY A 13 4.62 1.56 31.41
N GLN A 14 5.22 2.06 30.34
CA GLN A 14 5.24 1.41 29.04
C GLN A 14 6.66 1.38 28.50
N ILE A 15 7.14 0.18 28.19
CA ILE A 15 8.39 -0.03 27.48
C ILE A 15 8.07 -0.25 26.00
N ILE A 16 8.61 0.61 25.13
CA ILE A 16 8.52 0.47 23.67
C ILE A 16 9.82 -0.14 23.17
N ARG A 17 9.73 -1.27 22.48
CA ARG A 17 10.86 -1.97 21.85
C ARG A 17 10.54 -2.25 20.38
N PRO A 18 11.50 -2.10 19.47
CA PRO A 18 11.32 -2.56 18.09
C PRO A 18 11.17 -4.08 18.03
N LEU A 19 10.60 -4.54 16.92
CA LEU A 19 10.73 -5.94 16.52
C LEU A 19 12.18 -6.22 16.11
N SER A 20 12.63 -7.45 16.33
CA SER A 20 14.00 -7.84 15.96
C SER A 20 14.13 -7.93 14.43
N GLN A 21 13.08 -8.44 13.77
CA GLN A 21 13.10 -8.71 12.34
C GLN A 21 11.74 -8.52 11.67
N VAL A 22 11.73 -7.86 10.51
CA VAL A 22 10.52 -7.64 9.70
C VAL A 22 10.75 -8.02 8.24
N GLY A 23 9.71 -8.56 7.62
CA GLY A 23 9.65 -8.82 6.19
C GLY A 23 8.86 -7.72 5.48
N ILE A 24 9.42 -7.18 4.41
CA ILE A 24 8.76 -6.20 3.54
C ILE A 24 8.48 -6.85 2.19
N TYR A 25 7.20 -6.97 1.85
CA TYR A 25 6.77 -7.38 0.53
C TYR A 25 6.70 -6.15 -0.38
N VAL A 26 7.48 -6.15 -1.46
CA VAL A 26 7.46 -5.11 -2.48
C VAL A 26 6.83 -5.70 -3.74
N PRO A 27 5.69 -5.17 -4.21
CA PRO A 27 5.10 -5.61 -5.46
C PRO A 27 6.08 -5.46 -6.63
N GLY A 28 6.07 -6.47 -7.49
CA GLY A 28 6.75 -6.44 -8.78
C GLY A 28 5.88 -7.14 -9.82
N GLY A 29 6.08 -6.82 -11.10
CA GLY A 29 5.22 -7.30 -12.18
C GLY A 29 5.06 -6.24 -13.26
N THR A 30 3.82 -5.75 -13.43
CA THR A 30 3.44 -4.72 -14.42
C THR A 30 3.94 -3.32 -14.05
N ALA A 31 4.20 -3.06 -12.77
CA ALA A 31 4.74 -1.80 -12.26
C ALA A 31 5.74 -2.07 -11.13
N ALA A 32 6.75 -1.20 -11.02
CA ALA A 32 7.75 -1.23 -9.96
C ALA A 32 7.61 0.02 -9.09
N TYR A 33 7.57 -0.17 -7.77
CA TYR A 33 7.27 0.89 -6.82
C TYR A 33 8.41 1.09 -5.83
N PRO A 34 9.41 1.94 -6.15
CA PRO A 34 10.41 2.39 -5.18
C PRO A 34 9.76 3.02 -3.94
N SER A 35 8.61 3.68 -4.10
CA SER A 35 7.80 4.23 -3.01
C SER A 35 7.43 3.16 -1.96
N SER A 36 7.04 1.96 -2.38
CA SER A 36 6.71 0.86 -1.47
C SER A 36 7.90 0.43 -0.62
N VAL A 37 9.12 0.49 -1.17
CA VAL A 37 10.35 0.22 -0.41
C VAL A 37 10.52 1.27 0.69
N LEU A 38 10.42 2.54 0.33
CA LEU A 38 10.62 3.66 1.24
C LEU A 38 9.54 3.70 2.34
N MET A 39 8.27 3.55 1.97
CA MET A 39 7.14 3.63 2.89
C MET A 39 7.13 2.52 3.93
N ASN A 40 7.70 1.34 3.62
CA ASN A 40 7.82 0.25 4.59
C ASN A 40 9.16 0.25 5.33
N GLY A 41 10.25 0.54 4.62
CA GLY A 41 11.61 0.41 5.17
C GLY A 41 12.03 1.59 6.05
N ILE A 42 11.63 2.83 5.72
CA ILE A 42 11.96 4.00 6.55
C ILE A 42 11.34 3.88 7.95
N PRO A 43 10.04 3.55 8.12
CA PRO A 43 9.48 3.37 9.46
C PRO A 43 10.15 2.23 10.25
N ALA A 44 10.49 1.12 9.60
CA ALA A 44 11.20 0.01 10.25
C ALA A 44 12.59 0.43 10.76
N LYS A 45 13.34 1.20 9.95
CA LYS A 45 14.64 1.78 10.34
C LYS A 45 14.50 2.77 11.50
N VAL A 46 13.54 3.68 11.43
CA VAL A 46 13.28 4.68 12.48
C VAL A 46 12.84 4.01 13.79
N ALA A 47 12.08 2.92 13.71
CA ALA A 47 11.69 2.14 14.88
C ALA A 47 12.89 1.45 15.57
N GLY A 48 13.97 1.19 14.83
CA GLY A 48 15.16 0.47 15.31
C GLY A 48 15.11 -1.03 15.05
N VAL A 49 14.39 -1.48 14.01
CA VAL A 49 14.40 -2.90 13.61
C VAL A 49 15.79 -3.27 13.10
N GLU A 50 16.39 -4.30 13.70
CA GLU A 50 17.76 -4.71 13.42
C GLU A 50 17.89 -5.38 12.05
N ARG A 51 16.93 -6.24 11.70
CA ARG A 51 16.94 -7.02 10.46
C ARG A 51 15.70 -6.77 9.61
N ILE A 52 15.90 -6.27 8.40
CA ILE A 52 14.83 -5.99 7.45
C ILE A 52 15.05 -6.85 6.20
N VAL A 53 14.11 -7.77 5.96
CA VAL A 53 14.15 -8.68 4.83
C VAL A 53 13.19 -8.19 3.75
N MET A 54 13.67 -7.94 2.53
CA MET A 54 12.81 -7.56 1.41
C MET A 54 12.55 -8.75 0.49
N VAL A 55 11.29 -8.97 0.13
CA VAL A 55 10.91 -9.91 -0.94
C VAL A 55 10.27 -9.14 -2.08
N SER A 56 10.69 -9.42 -3.31
CA SER A 56 10.11 -8.84 -4.51
C SER A 56 10.10 -9.87 -5.65
N PRO A 57 8.95 -10.09 -6.33
CA PRO A 57 8.97 -10.86 -7.56
C PRO A 57 9.79 -10.12 -8.62
N ALA A 58 10.48 -10.87 -9.48
CA ALA A 58 11.20 -10.33 -10.63
C ALA A 58 10.50 -10.74 -11.92
N SER A 59 10.32 -9.79 -12.84
CA SER A 59 9.94 -10.10 -14.22
C SER A 59 11.19 -10.47 -15.03
N LYS A 60 11.13 -11.59 -15.75
CA LYS A 60 12.05 -11.99 -16.84
C LYS A 60 13.58 -12.05 -16.58
N LYS A 61 14.12 -11.68 -15.41
CA LYS A 61 15.38 -12.16 -14.78
C LYS A 61 15.85 -11.32 -13.58
N CYS A 62 15.46 -10.05 -13.44
CA CYS A 62 15.99 -9.16 -12.39
C CYS A 62 14.88 -8.34 -11.67
N ILE A 63 15.15 -7.95 -10.43
CA ILE A 63 14.35 -6.94 -9.71
C ILE A 63 14.59 -5.59 -10.38
N ASN A 64 13.59 -4.71 -10.40
CA ASN A 64 13.72 -3.38 -10.97
C ASN A 64 14.89 -2.60 -10.31
N PRO A 65 15.84 -2.02 -11.07
CA PRO A 65 16.98 -1.29 -10.51
C PRO A 65 16.59 -0.16 -9.56
N TYR A 66 15.49 0.56 -9.82
CA TYR A 66 15.03 1.65 -8.95
C TYR A 66 14.56 1.15 -7.58
N VAL A 67 13.99 -0.07 -7.52
CA VAL A 67 13.63 -0.73 -6.25
C VAL A 67 14.89 -1.10 -5.46
N LEU A 68 15.93 -1.59 -6.15
CA LEU A 68 17.21 -1.92 -5.52
C LEU A 68 17.94 -0.68 -5.02
N VAL A 69 17.96 0.41 -5.80
CA VAL A 69 18.54 1.69 -5.37
C VAL A 69 17.79 2.25 -4.17
N ALA A 70 16.46 2.18 -4.14
CA ALA A 70 15.67 2.62 -2.99
C ALA A 70 16.00 1.79 -1.73
N ALA A 71 16.16 0.46 -1.88
CA ALA A 71 16.53 -0.43 -0.78
C ALA A 71 17.94 -0.11 -0.24
N ASP A 72 18.91 0.08 -1.14
CA ASP A 72 20.29 0.46 -0.81
C ASP A 72 20.33 1.79 -0.05
N ARG A 73 19.60 2.81 -0.51
CA ARG A 73 19.54 4.15 0.11
C ARG A 73 19.05 4.12 1.56
N ILE A 74 18.20 3.17 1.93
CA ILE A 74 17.70 3.01 3.30
C ILE A 74 18.40 1.87 4.04
N GLY A 75 19.42 1.25 3.44
CA GLY A 75 20.25 0.21 4.03
C GLY A 75 19.53 -1.12 4.26
N ILE A 76 18.66 -1.52 3.32
CA ILE A 76 18.12 -2.89 3.23
C ILE A 76 19.05 -3.69 2.32
N ASN A 77 19.76 -4.64 2.90
CA ASN A 77 20.78 -5.45 2.22
C ASN A 77 20.35 -6.92 2.01
N GLU A 78 19.30 -7.37 2.67
CA GLU A 78 18.78 -8.73 2.55
C GLU A 78 17.55 -8.75 1.64
N ILE A 79 17.75 -9.18 0.39
CA ILE A 79 16.74 -9.08 -0.67
C ILE A 79 16.58 -10.43 -1.37
N TYR A 80 15.37 -10.97 -1.35
CA TYR A 80 15.04 -12.23 -2.02
C TYR A 80 14.13 -12.00 -3.21
N ARG A 81 14.51 -12.64 -4.32
CA ARG A 81 13.79 -12.59 -5.59
C ARG A 81 12.63 -13.59 -5.63
N VAL A 82 11.66 -13.39 -4.74
CA VAL A 82 10.44 -14.21 -4.59
C VAL A 82 9.24 -13.29 -4.37
N GLY A 83 8.06 -13.68 -4.85
CA GLY A 83 6.80 -12.95 -4.62
C GLY A 83 5.61 -13.87 -4.47
N GLY A 84 4.40 -13.33 -4.41
CA GLY A 84 3.16 -14.10 -4.24
C GLY A 84 2.99 -14.70 -2.85
N ALA A 85 2.02 -15.61 -2.72
CA ALA A 85 1.69 -16.28 -1.46
C ALA A 85 2.88 -17.08 -0.89
N GLN A 86 3.70 -17.67 -1.77
CA GLN A 86 4.89 -18.44 -1.39
C GLN A 86 5.98 -17.58 -0.72
N ALA A 87 6.12 -16.31 -1.10
CA ALA A 87 7.05 -15.40 -0.44
C ALA A 87 6.57 -15.04 0.97
N VAL A 88 5.26 -14.84 1.13
CA VAL A 88 4.64 -14.60 2.44
C VAL A 88 4.82 -15.83 3.34
N ALA A 89 4.61 -17.04 2.81
CA ALA A 89 4.84 -18.27 3.56
C ALA A 89 6.32 -18.45 3.95
N ALA A 90 7.25 -18.17 3.04
CA ALA A 90 8.69 -18.26 3.33
C ALA A 90 9.12 -17.28 4.44
N LEU A 91 8.58 -16.07 4.46
CA LEU A 91 8.82 -15.10 5.52
C LEU A 91 8.18 -15.52 6.85
N ALA A 92 6.97 -16.09 6.82
CA ALA A 92 6.26 -16.49 8.02
C ALA A 92 6.91 -17.70 8.71
N PHE A 93 7.18 -18.77 7.95
CA PHE A 93 7.68 -20.03 8.50
C PHE A 93 9.20 -20.13 8.53
N GLY A 94 9.88 -19.34 7.68
CA GLY A 94 11.29 -19.53 7.38
C GLY A 94 11.54 -20.69 6.42
N THR A 95 12.67 -20.64 5.74
CA THR A 95 13.24 -21.68 4.88
C THR A 95 14.74 -21.76 5.13
N GLU A 96 15.44 -22.72 4.50
CA GLU A 96 16.90 -22.82 4.56
C GLU A 96 17.60 -21.53 4.10
N SER A 97 16.99 -20.80 3.16
CA SER A 97 17.57 -19.57 2.57
C SER A 97 16.95 -18.28 3.07
N ILE A 98 15.66 -18.30 3.47
CA ILE A 98 14.89 -17.13 3.90
C ILE A 98 14.52 -17.34 5.36
N PRO A 99 15.22 -16.73 6.33
CA PRO A 99 14.88 -16.89 7.74
C PRO A 99 13.51 -16.25 8.05
N LYS A 100 12.80 -16.85 9.01
CA LYS A 100 11.50 -16.35 9.47
C LYS A 100 11.60 -14.91 9.98
N VAL A 101 10.51 -14.16 9.91
CA VAL A 101 10.39 -12.78 10.44
C VAL A 101 9.25 -12.68 11.45
N ASP A 102 9.25 -11.62 12.26
CA ASP A 102 8.24 -11.45 13.32
C ASP A 102 6.97 -10.75 12.77
N LYS A 103 7.14 -9.89 11.76
CA LYS A 103 6.03 -9.17 11.10
C LYS A 103 6.27 -9.03 9.60
N ILE A 104 5.22 -9.17 8.80
CA ILE A 104 5.23 -8.95 7.35
C ILE A 104 4.40 -7.70 7.01
N VAL A 105 5.00 -6.76 6.31
CA VAL A 105 4.36 -5.52 5.86
C VAL A 105 4.45 -5.37 4.34
N GLY A 106 3.61 -4.49 3.81
CA GLY A 106 3.63 -4.13 2.39
C GLY A 106 2.43 -4.69 1.62
N PRO A 107 1.93 -3.93 0.63
CA PRO A 107 0.77 -4.31 -0.16
C PRO A 107 1.14 -5.40 -1.17
N GLY A 108 0.14 -6.08 -1.70
CA GLY A 108 0.32 -7.04 -2.80
C GLY A 108 -1.02 -7.38 -3.43
N ASN A 109 -1.00 -8.22 -4.46
CA ASN A 109 -2.23 -8.69 -5.09
C ASN A 109 -3.05 -9.57 -4.12
N ILE A 110 -4.22 -10.01 -4.58
CA ILE A 110 -5.15 -10.82 -3.76
C ILE A 110 -4.51 -12.08 -3.17
N PHE A 111 -3.56 -12.71 -3.86
CA PHE A 111 -2.85 -13.89 -3.34
C PHE A 111 -1.97 -13.55 -2.14
N VAL A 112 -1.27 -12.40 -2.19
CA VAL A 112 -0.46 -11.90 -1.07
C VAL A 112 -1.36 -11.50 0.10
N ALA A 113 -2.45 -10.79 -0.17
CA ALA A 113 -3.41 -10.39 0.85
C ALA A 113 -4.05 -11.59 1.57
N MET A 114 -4.49 -12.61 0.80
CA MET A 114 -5.05 -13.84 1.34
C MET A 114 -4.03 -14.67 2.10
N ALA A 115 -2.77 -14.73 1.64
CA ALA A 115 -1.70 -15.41 2.37
C ALA A 115 -1.40 -14.72 3.71
N LYS A 116 -1.29 -13.38 3.73
CA LYS A 116 -1.10 -12.60 4.96
C LYS A 116 -2.25 -12.84 5.93
N ARG A 117 -3.49 -12.84 5.44
CA ARG A 117 -4.68 -13.15 6.25
C ARG A 117 -4.63 -14.56 6.83
N ALA A 118 -4.27 -15.56 6.03
CA ALA A 118 -4.24 -16.96 6.45
C ALA A 118 -3.14 -17.25 7.48
N LEU A 119 -2.03 -16.49 7.44
CA LEU A 119 -0.89 -16.67 8.33
C LEU A 119 -0.88 -15.72 9.53
N TYR A 120 -1.87 -14.83 9.65
CA TYR A 120 -2.01 -13.97 10.81
C TYR A 120 -2.16 -14.81 12.08
N GLY A 121 -1.37 -14.46 13.11
CA GLY A 121 -1.26 -15.23 14.35
C GLY A 121 -0.08 -16.21 14.36
N HIS A 122 0.43 -16.63 13.19
CA HIS A 122 1.75 -17.25 13.08
C HIS A 122 2.85 -16.20 12.87
N VAL A 123 2.53 -15.18 12.07
CA VAL A 123 3.33 -13.97 11.87
C VAL A 123 2.41 -12.76 11.97
N ASP A 124 2.92 -11.65 12.50
CA ASP A 124 2.15 -10.42 12.51
C ASP A 124 2.05 -9.82 11.10
N ILE A 125 0.96 -9.12 10.81
CA ILE A 125 0.79 -8.38 9.56
C ILE A 125 0.42 -6.93 9.86
N ASP A 126 0.69 -6.01 8.94
CA ASP A 126 0.19 -4.62 8.96
C ASP A 126 -1.33 -4.57 8.80
N MET A 127 -1.83 -5.03 7.64
CA MET A 127 -3.23 -5.11 7.28
C MET A 127 -3.42 -6.08 6.12
N VAL A 128 -4.65 -6.56 5.94
CA VAL A 128 -5.07 -7.20 4.70
C VAL A 128 -5.44 -6.08 3.73
N ALA A 129 -4.54 -5.74 2.81
CA ALA A 129 -4.78 -4.68 1.84
C ALA A 129 -6.00 -5.03 0.98
N GLY A 130 -7.01 -4.17 1.03
CA GLY A 130 -8.15 -4.19 0.10
C GLY A 130 -7.78 -3.53 -1.23
N PRO A 131 -8.73 -3.50 -2.18
CA PRO A 131 -8.60 -2.63 -3.36
C PRO A 131 -8.34 -1.18 -2.95
N SER A 132 -7.60 -0.45 -3.77
CA SER A 132 -7.30 0.94 -3.47
C SER A 132 -8.55 1.82 -3.63
N GLU A 133 -8.77 2.77 -2.74
CA GLU A 133 -9.96 3.64 -2.75
C GLU A 133 -9.57 5.12 -2.63
N VAL A 134 -10.37 6.01 -3.21
CA VAL A 134 -10.28 7.46 -2.99
C VAL A 134 -11.67 8.04 -2.79
N LEU A 135 -11.80 8.92 -1.80
CA LEU A 135 -13.00 9.72 -1.53
C LEU A 135 -12.62 11.19 -1.61
N VAL A 136 -13.12 11.89 -2.63
CA VAL A 136 -12.94 13.33 -2.78
C VAL A 136 -14.17 14.03 -2.22
N ILE A 137 -13.97 14.99 -1.32
CA ILE A 137 -15.03 15.87 -0.81
C ILE A 137 -14.80 17.25 -1.41
N ALA A 138 -15.79 17.77 -2.13
CA ALA A 138 -15.66 19.03 -2.86
C ALA A 138 -16.90 19.91 -2.67
N ASP A 139 -16.70 21.19 -2.40
CA ASP A 139 -17.76 22.20 -2.41
C ASP A 139 -17.89 22.85 -3.80
N GLU A 140 -18.78 23.84 -3.94
CA GLU A 140 -19.01 24.61 -5.15
C GLU A 140 -17.78 25.39 -5.67
N THR A 141 -16.75 25.59 -4.86
CA THR A 141 -15.54 26.32 -5.24
C THR A 141 -14.47 25.44 -5.87
N ALA A 142 -14.64 24.12 -5.78
CA ALA A 142 -13.69 23.16 -6.30
C ALA A 142 -13.57 23.23 -7.83
N ASN A 143 -12.34 23.14 -8.34
CA ASN A 143 -12.11 23.05 -9.78
C ASN A 143 -12.43 21.64 -10.28
N PRO A 144 -13.44 21.46 -11.16
CA PRO A 144 -13.85 20.13 -11.63
C PRO A 144 -12.73 19.36 -12.32
N LYS A 145 -11.77 20.06 -12.94
CA LYS A 145 -10.61 19.44 -13.61
C LYS A 145 -9.68 18.72 -12.66
N TYR A 146 -9.48 19.28 -11.48
CA TYR A 146 -8.61 18.67 -10.48
C TYR A 146 -9.32 17.52 -9.78
N VAL A 147 -10.60 17.71 -9.43
CA VAL A 147 -11.40 16.64 -8.85
C VAL A 147 -11.49 15.41 -9.78
N ALA A 148 -11.73 15.63 -11.08
CA ALA A 148 -11.73 14.54 -12.06
C ALA A 148 -10.37 13.84 -12.16
N ALA A 149 -9.27 14.60 -12.19
CA ALA A 149 -7.93 14.05 -12.24
C ALA A 149 -7.61 13.22 -10.98
N ASP A 150 -8.00 13.69 -9.79
CA ASP A 150 -7.81 12.96 -8.53
C ASP A 150 -8.56 11.62 -8.54
N LEU A 151 -9.82 11.61 -8.99
CA LEU A 151 -10.60 10.36 -9.13
C LEU A 151 -9.97 9.40 -10.15
N LEU A 152 -9.57 9.91 -11.31
CA LEU A 152 -8.93 9.10 -12.35
C LEU A 152 -7.58 8.54 -11.91
N SER A 153 -6.82 9.29 -11.11
CA SER A 153 -5.52 8.86 -10.59
C SER A 153 -5.63 7.59 -9.77
N GLN A 154 -6.76 7.36 -9.08
CA GLN A 154 -6.99 6.12 -8.35
C GLN A 154 -7.59 5.02 -9.22
N ALA A 155 -8.56 5.37 -10.08
CA ALA A 155 -9.23 4.42 -10.95
C ALA A 155 -8.27 3.71 -11.93
N GLU A 156 -7.13 4.32 -12.28
CA GLU A 156 -6.15 3.69 -13.16
C GLU A 156 -5.35 2.56 -12.50
N HIS A 157 -5.30 2.48 -11.16
CA HIS A 157 -4.45 1.52 -10.47
C HIS A 157 -4.89 0.07 -10.68
N ASP A 158 -6.17 -0.23 -10.46
CA ASP A 158 -6.74 -1.58 -10.48
C ASP A 158 -8.23 -1.55 -10.91
N VAL A 159 -8.71 -2.61 -11.55
CA VAL A 159 -10.13 -2.74 -11.97
C VAL A 159 -11.10 -2.82 -10.79
N MET A 160 -10.60 -3.13 -9.60
CA MET A 160 -11.33 -3.15 -8.34
C MET A 160 -11.20 -1.84 -7.55
N ALA A 161 -10.46 -0.85 -8.06
CA ALA A 161 -10.29 0.42 -7.37
C ALA A 161 -11.62 1.18 -7.27
N SER A 162 -11.83 1.86 -6.14
CA SER A 162 -13.03 2.68 -5.87
C SER A 162 -12.70 4.16 -5.95
N SER A 163 -13.54 4.95 -6.61
CA SER A 163 -13.34 6.39 -6.78
C SER A 163 -14.66 7.13 -6.60
N ILE A 164 -14.79 7.83 -5.47
CA ILE A 164 -16.04 8.42 -5.04
C ILE A 164 -15.88 9.93 -4.86
N LEU A 165 -16.79 10.71 -5.43
CA LEU A 165 -16.96 12.12 -5.16
C LEU A 165 -18.16 12.32 -4.24
N VAL A 166 -17.99 13.11 -3.18
CA VAL A 166 -19.07 13.69 -2.37
C VAL A 166 -19.05 15.19 -2.54
N THR A 167 -20.16 15.80 -2.93
CA THR A 167 -20.24 17.25 -3.12
C THR A 167 -21.57 17.83 -2.70
N THR A 168 -21.55 19.08 -2.26
CA THR A 168 -22.75 19.90 -1.98
C THR A 168 -23.33 20.55 -3.25
N SER A 169 -22.60 20.49 -4.38
CA SER A 169 -22.98 21.19 -5.61
C SER A 169 -23.30 20.21 -6.74
N LEU A 170 -24.56 20.22 -7.17
CA LEU A 170 -24.99 19.49 -8.35
C LEU A 170 -24.26 19.95 -9.62
N GLU A 171 -23.89 21.23 -9.68
CA GLU A 171 -23.14 21.80 -10.80
C GLU A 171 -21.73 21.21 -10.86
N VAL A 172 -21.01 21.18 -9.74
CA VAL A 172 -19.67 20.56 -9.66
C VAL A 172 -19.76 19.07 -10.00
N ALA A 173 -20.75 18.35 -9.49
CA ALA A 173 -20.97 16.94 -9.82
C ALA A 173 -21.09 16.70 -11.34
N GLN A 174 -21.87 17.51 -12.05
CA GLN A 174 -22.04 17.40 -13.50
C GLN A 174 -20.77 17.76 -14.25
N GLN A 175 -20.11 18.84 -13.86
CA GLN A 175 -18.86 19.29 -14.50
C GLN A 175 -17.74 18.26 -14.32
N VAL A 176 -17.62 17.66 -13.13
CA VAL A 176 -16.66 16.59 -12.86
C VAL A 176 -16.94 15.38 -13.74
N LYS A 177 -18.21 14.96 -13.87
CA LYS A 177 -18.57 13.83 -14.74
C LYS A 177 -18.11 14.05 -16.19
N THR A 178 -18.40 15.23 -16.76
CA THR A 178 -17.97 15.58 -18.12
C THR A 178 -16.45 15.58 -18.25
N GLU A 179 -15.76 16.04 -17.23
CA GLU A 179 -14.30 16.13 -17.25
C GLU A 179 -13.62 14.77 -17.07
N ILE A 180 -14.22 13.84 -16.31
CA ILE A 180 -13.81 12.43 -16.25
C ILE A 180 -13.87 11.81 -17.65
N GLU A 181 -15.00 11.96 -18.35
CA GLU A 181 -15.18 11.44 -19.72
C GLU A 181 -14.13 12.04 -20.66
N ARG A 182 -13.89 13.36 -20.57
CA ARG A 182 -12.91 14.06 -21.40
C ARG A 182 -11.46 13.62 -21.14
N GLN A 183 -11.05 13.55 -19.88
CA GLN A 183 -9.66 13.22 -19.51
C GLN A 183 -9.33 11.75 -19.80
N MET A 184 -10.30 10.85 -19.59
CA MET A 184 -10.14 9.41 -19.81
C MET A 184 -9.75 9.06 -21.26
N GLU A 185 -10.17 9.85 -22.25
CA GLU A 185 -9.79 9.65 -23.66
C GLU A 185 -8.28 9.77 -23.93
N TYR A 186 -7.53 10.42 -23.03
CA TYR A 186 -6.09 10.64 -23.19
C TYR A 186 -5.22 9.71 -22.33
N LEU A 187 -5.83 8.83 -21.52
CA LEU A 187 -5.10 7.99 -20.57
C LEU A 187 -4.80 6.60 -21.15
N GLU A 188 -3.55 6.16 -21.02
CA GLU A 188 -3.08 4.87 -21.55
C GLU A 188 -3.82 3.66 -20.94
N ARG A 189 -4.29 3.81 -19.69
CA ARG A 189 -4.96 2.74 -18.93
C ARG A 189 -6.49 2.84 -18.95
N LYS A 190 -7.07 3.43 -20.01
CA LYS A 190 -8.51 3.64 -20.19
C LYS A 190 -9.38 2.42 -19.85
N GLU A 191 -9.03 1.24 -20.36
CA GLU A 191 -9.83 0.02 -20.11
C GLU A 191 -9.92 -0.38 -18.62
N ILE A 192 -8.89 -0.06 -17.84
CA ILE A 192 -8.88 -0.34 -16.39
C ILE A 192 -9.75 0.68 -15.67
N ILE A 193 -9.58 1.95 -16.02
CA ILE A 193 -10.36 3.07 -15.49
C ILE A 193 -11.85 2.86 -15.74
N GLU A 194 -12.25 2.52 -16.97
CA GLU A 194 -13.66 2.27 -17.31
C GLU A 194 -14.27 1.16 -16.46
N LYS A 195 -13.53 0.07 -16.22
CA LYS A 195 -14.00 -1.04 -15.38
C LYS A 195 -14.10 -0.64 -13.90
N SER A 196 -13.10 0.08 -13.39
CA SER A 196 -13.10 0.60 -12.02
C SER A 196 -14.28 1.54 -11.79
N LEU A 197 -14.43 2.58 -12.62
CA LEU A 197 -15.51 3.57 -12.50
C LEU A 197 -16.90 2.95 -12.70
N LYS A 198 -17.05 2.00 -13.62
CA LYS A 198 -18.34 1.33 -13.84
C LYS A 198 -18.80 0.51 -12.64
N ASN A 199 -17.88 -0.16 -11.96
CA ASN A 199 -18.21 -1.09 -10.88
C ASN A 199 -18.21 -0.41 -9.50
N PHE A 200 -17.33 0.57 -9.30
CA PHE A 200 -17.01 1.16 -7.99
C PHE A 200 -16.87 2.69 -8.02
N GLY A 201 -17.22 3.35 -9.12
CA GLY A 201 -17.28 4.81 -9.21
C GLY A 201 -18.63 5.36 -8.73
N ALA A 202 -18.61 6.46 -7.99
CA ALA A 202 -19.84 7.14 -7.59
C ALA A 202 -19.65 8.66 -7.45
N ILE A 203 -20.70 9.41 -7.77
CA ILE A 203 -20.83 10.83 -7.41
C ILE A 203 -22.07 10.96 -6.53
N ILE A 204 -21.88 11.43 -5.31
CA ILE A 204 -22.91 11.57 -4.29
C ILE A 204 -23.09 13.06 -4.03
N VAL A 205 -24.30 13.56 -4.29
CA VAL A 205 -24.67 14.94 -3.99
C VAL A 205 -25.40 14.97 -2.65
N VAL A 206 -24.90 15.79 -1.73
CA VAL A 206 -25.45 15.95 -0.38
C VAL A 206 -25.97 17.38 -0.18
N ASN A 207 -26.94 17.55 0.72
CA ASN A 207 -27.55 18.84 1.03
C ASN A 207 -26.79 19.61 2.09
#